data_AF-A0A3M6JWU3-F1
#
_entry.id   AF-A0A3M6JWU3-F1
#
_cell.length_a   1.000
_cell.length_b   1.000
_cell.length_c   1.000
_cell.angle_alpha   90.00
_cell.angle_beta   90.00
_cell.angle_gamma   90.00
#
_symmetry.space_group_name_H-M   'P 1'
#
loop_
_entity.id
_entity.type
_entity.pdbx_description
1 polymer ?
#
loop_
_entity_poly.entity_id
_entity_poly.type
_entity_poly.pdbx_seq_one_letter_code
_entity_poly.pdbx_strand_id
1 'polypeptide(L)'
;DKAEGYMLKIYRLKPKVGERKSLSAASVKEKLYDAALGKKSSWKEDVPENIAKVIEDNWETIEKFADLEDMTTRVAGMKFPKEGWSK
;
A
#
# COMPACT_ATOMS: atom_id res chain seq x y z
N ASP A 1 -10.37 10.24 -5.81
CA ASP A 1 -9.86 11.63 -5.80
C ASP A 1 -10.29 12.46 -7.00
N LYS A 2 -9.74 12.33 -8.23
CA LYS A 2 -10.11 13.24 -9.34
C LYS A 2 -11.59 13.18 -9.73
N ALA A 3 -12.13 11.97 -9.98
CA ALA A 3 -13.54 11.78 -10.35
C ALA A 3 -14.51 12.28 -9.26
N GLU A 4 -14.18 12.00 -8.00
CA GLU A 4 -14.91 12.47 -6.84
C GLU A 4 -14.85 14.01 -6.70
N GLY A 5 -13.68 14.61 -6.94
CA GLY A 5 -13.50 16.05 -7.02
C GLY A 5 -14.32 16.71 -8.13
N TYR A 6 -14.49 16.05 -9.29
CA TYR A 6 -15.41 16.52 -10.34
C TYR A 6 -16.87 16.45 -9.89
N MET A 7 -17.29 15.36 -9.26
CA MET A 7 -18.65 15.24 -8.71
C MET A 7 -18.96 16.33 -7.67
N LEU A 8 -18.04 16.58 -6.74
CA LEU A 8 -18.19 17.63 -5.73
C LEU A 8 -18.34 19.03 -6.38
N LYS A 9 -17.65 19.29 -7.50
CA LYS A 9 -17.82 20.54 -8.26
C LYS A 9 -19.21 20.67 -8.89
N ILE A 10 -19.83 19.58 -9.35
CA ILE A 10 -21.21 19.59 -9.88
C ILE A 10 -22.20 20.04 -8.80
N TYR A 11 -21.97 19.59 -7.56
CA TYR A 11 -22.74 20.04 -6.38
C TYR A 11 -22.35 21.44 -5.87
N ARG A 12 -21.55 22.21 -6.63
CA ARG A 12 -21.06 23.56 -6.28
C ARG A 12 -20.22 23.61 -5.00
N LEU A 13 -19.67 22.47 -4.57
CA LEU A 13 -18.71 22.42 -3.47
C LEU A 13 -17.33 22.85 -3.99
N LYS A 14 -16.46 23.28 -3.07
CA LYS A 14 -15.09 23.73 -3.36
C LYS A 14 -14.08 22.70 -2.83
N PRO A 15 -13.98 21.51 -3.44
CA PRO A 15 -13.06 20.48 -2.96
C PRO A 15 -11.61 20.94 -3.14
N LYS A 16 -10.79 20.82 -2.09
CA LYS A 16 -9.34 20.96 -2.20
C LYS A 16 -8.78 19.65 -2.71
N VAL A 17 -8.46 19.59 -4.00
CA VAL A 17 -7.83 18.41 -4.61
C VAL A 17 -6.32 18.56 -4.43
N GLY A 18 -5.75 17.81 -3.50
CA GLY A 18 -4.30 17.73 -3.32
C GLY A 18 -3.64 16.97 -4.46
N GLU A 19 -2.37 17.26 -4.73
CA GLU A 19 -1.57 16.46 -5.65
C GLU A 19 -1.22 15.12 -5.00
N ARG A 20 -1.45 14.03 -5.73
CA ARG A 20 -1.10 12.70 -5.26
C ARG A 20 0.42 12.56 -5.33
N LYS A 21 1.05 12.25 -4.19
CA LYS A 21 2.46 11.83 -4.19
C LYS A 21 2.62 10.57 -5.04
N SER A 22 3.71 10.50 -5.80
CA SER A 22 4.08 9.34 -6.61
C SER A 22 4.30 8.10 -5.74
N LEU A 23 4.88 8.30 -4.56
CA LEU A 23 5.08 7.28 -3.56
C LEU A 23 3.79 7.02 -2.78
N SER A 24 3.43 5.74 -2.63
CA SER A 24 2.33 5.29 -1.78
C SER A 24 2.84 4.33 -0.71
N ALA A 25 2.15 4.30 0.43
CA ALA A 25 2.46 3.35 1.51
C ALA A 25 2.42 1.89 1.02
N ALA A 26 1.46 1.56 0.14
CA ALA A 26 1.39 0.25 -0.48
C ALA A 26 2.65 -0.08 -1.28
N SER A 27 3.16 0.85 -2.08
CA SER A 27 4.38 0.65 -2.86
C SER A 27 5.62 0.44 -1.98
N VAL A 28 5.75 1.18 -0.88
CA VAL A 28 6.87 1.00 0.05
C VAL A 28 6.77 -0.35 0.74
N LYS A 29 5.56 -0.77 1.14
CA LYS A 29 5.30 -2.08 1.74
C LYS A 29 5.69 -3.23 0.81
N GLU A 30 5.34 -3.17 -0.48
CA GLU A 30 5.77 -4.21 -1.44
C GLU A 30 7.30 -4.27 -1.57
N LYS A 31 7.98 -3.11 -1.63
CA LYS A 31 9.45 -3.05 -1.65
C LYS A 31 10.09 -3.64 -0.37
N LEU A 32 9.44 -3.47 0.78
CA LEU A 32 9.87 -4.08 2.05
C LEU A 32 9.75 -5.61 2.00
N TYR A 33 8.64 -6.13 1.47
CA TYR A 33 8.44 -7.58 1.32
C TYR A 33 9.44 -8.18 0.34
N ASP A 34 9.68 -7.52 -0.79
CA ASP A 34 10.71 -7.95 -1.73
C ASP A 34 12.12 -7.99 -1.09
N ALA A 35 12.45 -7.01 -0.24
CA ALA A 35 13.69 -7.01 0.52
C ALA A 35 13.78 -8.19 1.50
N ALA A 36 12.71 -8.46 2.24
CA ALA A 36 12.64 -9.60 3.17
C ALA A 36 12.77 -10.95 2.45
N LEU A 37 12.28 -11.06 1.22
CA LEU A 37 12.42 -12.24 0.37
C LEU A 37 13.79 -12.33 -0.35
N GLY A 38 14.76 -11.49 0.04
CA GLY A 38 16.13 -11.51 -0.49
C GLY A 38 16.31 -10.86 -1.87
N LYS A 39 15.29 -10.15 -2.39
CA LYS A 39 15.42 -9.41 -3.64
C LYS A 39 16.07 -8.04 -3.41
N LYS A 40 16.74 -7.50 -4.43
CA LYS A 40 17.28 -6.13 -4.38
C LYS A 40 16.12 -5.12 -4.31
N SER A 41 16.14 -4.25 -3.30
CA SER A 41 15.10 -3.25 -3.06
C SER A 41 15.72 -1.98 -2.47
N SER A 42 15.21 -0.81 -2.89
CA SER A 42 15.68 0.52 -2.47
C SER A 42 14.73 1.21 -1.48
N TRP A 43 13.93 0.45 -0.72
CA TRP A 43 12.89 0.99 0.16
C TRP A 43 13.39 2.03 1.18
N LYS A 44 14.65 1.97 1.60
CA LYS A 44 15.24 2.92 2.56
C LYS A 44 15.28 4.35 2.02
N GLU A 45 15.33 4.52 0.70
CA GLU A 45 15.32 5.84 0.04
C GLU A 45 13.92 6.48 0.05
N ASP A 46 12.88 5.65 0.22
CA ASP A 46 11.48 6.10 0.19
C ASP A 46 10.98 6.60 1.55
N VAL A 47 11.77 6.45 2.61
CA VAL A 47 11.40 6.79 3.99
C VAL A 47 12.47 7.65 4.68
N PRO A 48 12.09 8.55 5.59
CA PRO A 48 13.06 9.26 6.42
C PRO A 48 13.92 8.31 7.27
N GLU A 49 15.15 8.71 7.57
CA GLU A 49 16.12 7.85 8.29
C GLU A 49 15.62 7.37 9.65
N ASN A 50 14.91 8.22 10.40
CA ASN A 50 14.31 7.84 11.68
C ASN A 50 13.23 6.75 11.51
N ILE A 51 12.52 6.75 10.39
CA ILE A 51 11.52 5.73 10.07
C ILE A 51 12.21 4.44 9.59
N ALA A 52 13.29 4.56 8.82
CA ALA A 52 14.09 3.40 8.41
C ALA A 52 14.59 2.62 9.62
N LYS A 53 15.08 3.30 10.66
CA LYS A 53 15.52 2.68 11.93
C LYS A 53 14.39 1.91 12.60
N VAL A 54 13.21 2.54 12.75
CA VAL A 54 12.04 1.87 13.36
C VAL A 54 11.64 0.62 12.57
N ILE A 55 11.71 0.68 11.24
CA ILE A 55 11.41 -0.47 10.37
C ILE A 55 12.43 -1.60 10.58
N GLU A 56 13.72 -1.27 10.64
CA GLU A 56 14.79 -2.24 10.90
C GLU A 56 14.67 -2.88 12.29
N ASP A 57 14.35 -2.08 13.31
CA ASP A 57 14.15 -2.57 14.68
C ASP A 57 12.97 -3.56 14.79
N ASN A 58 12.02 -3.48 13.85
CA ASN A 58 10.82 -4.33 13.81
C ASN A 58 10.80 -5.27 12.60
N TRP A 59 11.98 -5.59 12.04
CA TRP A 59 12.11 -6.34 10.79
C TRP A 59 11.44 -7.73 10.83
N GLU A 60 11.46 -8.40 11.98
CA GLU A 60 10.80 -9.70 12.20
C GLU A 60 9.31 -9.67 11.81
N THR A 61 8.63 -8.53 12.03
CA THR A 61 7.23 -8.36 11.61
C THR A 61 7.11 -8.44 10.09
N ILE A 62 8.03 -7.82 9.37
CA ILE A 62 8.00 -7.79 7.90
C ILE A 62 8.26 -9.19 7.35
N GLU A 63 9.25 -9.91 7.87
CA GLU A 63 9.54 -11.28 7.47
C GLU A 63 8.33 -12.20 7.68
N LYS A 64 7.66 -12.08 8.83
CA LYS A 64 6.46 -12.85 9.15
C LYS A 64 5.34 -12.67 8.11
N PHE A 65 5.17 -11.48 7.55
CA PHE A 65 4.09 -11.18 6.62
C PHE A 65 4.49 -11.25 5.14
N ALA A 66 5.79 -11.17 4.82
CA ALA A 66 6.28 -11.16 3.45
C ALA A 66 6.08 -12.50 2.72
N ASP A 67 6.13 -13.62 3.46
CA ASP A 67 5.99 -14.97 2.91
C ASP A 67 4.53 -15.50 2.95
N LEU A 68 3.58 -14.70 3.45
CA LEU A 68 2.18 -15.11 3.51
C LEU A 68 1.50 -15.00 2.14
N GLU A 69 0.79 -16.06 1.76
CA GLU A 69 -0.04 -16.04 0.55
C GLU A 69 -1.18 -15.03 0.67
N ASP A 70 -1.45 -14.25 -0.40
CA ASP A 70 -2.63 -13.39 -0.45
C ASP A 70 -3.90 -14.25 -0.50
N MET A 71 -4.58 -14.35 0.64
CA MET A 71 -5.84 -15.07 0.79
C MET A 71 -7.05 -14.26 0.29
N THR A 72 -6.85 -13.17 -0.45
CA THR A 72 -7.92 -12.38 -1.05
C THR A 72 -8.01 -12.57 -2.57
N THR A 73 -9.21 -12.42 -3.12
CA THR A 73 -9.48 -12.35 -4.56
C THR A 73 -10.05 -10.98 -4.92
N ARG A 74 -9.77 -10.48 -6.13
CA ARG A 74 -10.34 -9.21 -6.61
C ARG A 74 -11.54 -9.44 -7.51
N VAL A 75 -12.69 -8.90 -7.13
CA VAL A 75 -13.92 -8.91 -7.94
C VAL A 75 -14.38 -7.47 -8.12
N ALA A 76 -14.54 -7.04 -9.39
CA ALA A 76 -14.93 -5.68 -9.74
C ALA A 76 -14.10 -4.58 -9.03
N GLY A 77 -12.81 -4.82 -8.78
CA GLY A 77 -11.91 -3.89 -8.09
C GLY A 77 -11.95 -3.93 -6.56
N MET A 78 -12.84 -4.73 -5.97
CA MET A 78 -12.94 -4.94 -4.52
C MET A 78 -12.20 -6.22 -4.10
N LYS A 79 -11.58 -6.23 -2.91
CA LYS A 79 -10.93 -7.42 -2.34
C LYS A 79 -11.92 -8.20 -1.48
N PHE A 80 -12.05 -9.50 -1.73
CA PHE A 80 -12.87 -10.43 -0.96
C PHE A 80 -11.99 -11.56 -0.40
N PRO A 81 -12.27 -12.11 0.80
CA PRO A 81 -11.62 -13.33 1.27
C PRO A 81 -11.86 -14.48 0.28
N LYS A 82 -10.83 -15.28 -0.02
CA LYS A 82 -10.99 -16.51 -0.82
C LYS A 82 -11.87 -17.51 -0.06
N GLU A 83 -11.65 -17.63 1.24
CA GLU A 83 -12.44 -18.51 2.12
C GLU A 83 -13.89 -18.02 2.20
N GLY A 84 -14.83 -18.91 1.91
CA GLY A 84 -16.27 -18.61 1.94
C GLY A 84 -16.82 -17.86 0.71
N TRP A 85 -15.97 -17.29 -0.15
CA TRP A 85 -16.39 -16.69 -1.43
C TRP A 85 -16.48 -17.71 -2.56
N SER A 86 -15.61 -18.72 -2.55
CA SER A 86 -15.71 -19.87 -3.46
C SER A 86 -16.73 -20.88 -2.95
N LYS A 87 -17.85 -21.02 -3.68
CA LYS A 87 -18.59 -22.28 -3.77
C LYS A 87 -18.29 -22.89 -5.13
#